data_AF-A0A4Q1D1N3-F1
#
_entry.id   AF-A0A4Q1D1N3-F1
#
_cell.length_a   1.000
_cell.length_b   1.000
_cell.length_c   1.000
_cell.angle_alpha   90.00
_cell.angle_beta   90.00
_cell.angle_gamma   90.00
#
_symmetry.space_group_name_H-M   'P 1'
#
loop_
_entity.id
_entity.type
_entity.pdbx_description
1 polymer ?
#
loop_
_entity_poly.entity_id
_entity_poly.type
_entity_poly.pdbx_seq_one_letter_code
_entity_poly.pdbx_strand_id
1 'polypeptide(L)'
;MRTSSLCAFALEALVLFFLSFYAYTAFSKFWDYRLFLVLARFQPGVGAIPMFLKIVFPLAEISLAILLLFSHLRKPVFYIIIISLSIILCYRLFLLVKGVHLPCVCGPLFRGLSEFQHLLFNAVLLVLALGAILLIRSSVTKSPRI
;
A
#
# COMPACT_ATOMS: atom_id res chain seq x y z
N MET A 1 28.19 15.03 8.96
CA MET A 1 27.04 15.08 9.89
C MET A 1 25.70 15.48 9.24
N ARG A 2 25.66 16.19 8.10
CA ARG A 2 24.41 16.65 7.45
C ARG A 2 23.59 15.54 6.76
N THR A 3 24.24 14.52 6.20
CA THR A 3 23.61 13.44 5.43
C THR A 3 22.70 12.53 6.26
N SER A 4 22.98 12.32 7.56
CA SER A 4 22.11 11.51 8.42
C SER A 4 20.78 12.18 8.74
N SER A 5 20.73 13.52 8.82
CA SER A 5 19.49 14.25 9.08
C SER A 5 18.53 14.23 7.89
N LEU A 6 19.07 14.31 6.66
CA LEU A 6 18.27 14.25 5.43
C LEU A 6 17.66 12.87 5.22
N CYS A 7 18.44 11.79 5.44
CA CYS A 7 17.93 10.42 5.33
C CYS A 7 16.85 10.11 6.39
N ALA A 8 17.01 10.63 7.61
CA ALA A 8 16.00 10.48 8.66
C ALA A 8 14.71 11.22 8.29
N PHE A 9 14.82 12.47 7.82
CA PHE A 9 13.66 13.24 7.35
C PHE A 9 12.94 12.54 6.18
N ALA A 10 13.69 12.06 5.18
CA ALA A 10 13.14 11.33 4.05
C ALA A 10 12.40 10.05 4.48
N LEU A 11 12.95 9.32 5.47
CA LEU A 11 12.29 8.14 6.02
C LEU A 11 10.97 8.49 6.71
N GLU A 12 10.95 9.51 7.56
CA GLU A 12 9.70 9.94 8.23
C GLU A 12 8.65 10.41 7.23
N ALA A 13 9.07 11.15 6.19
CA ALA A 13 8.17 11.57 5.11
C ALA A 13 7.53 10.37 4.40
N LEU A 14 8.32 9.32 4.09
CA LEU A 14 7.81 8.09 3.49
C LEU A 14 6.87 7.35 4.44
N VAL A 15 7.21 7.24 5.72
CA VAL A 15 6.35 6.60 6.74
C VAL A 15 5.00 7.31 6.82
N LEU A 16 4.98 8.64 6.94
CA LEU A 16 3.76 9.42 7.01
C LEU A 16 2.93 9.32 5.72
N PHE A 17 3.59 9.31 4.56
CA PHE A 17 2.93 9.13 3.28
C PHE A 17 2.23 7.76 3.19
N PHE A 18 2.94 6.66 3.47
CA PHE A 18 2.34 5.32 3.43
C PHE A 18 1.28 5.11 4.49
N LEU A 19 1.46 5.68 5.69
CA LEU A 19 0.44 5.67 6.73
C LEU A 19 -0.83 6.35 6.25
N SER A 20 -0.72 7.57 5.71
CA SER A 20 -1.86 8.33 5.21
C SER A 20 -2.54 7.62 4.04
N PHE A 21 -1.75 7.03 3.15
CA PHE A 21 -2.24 6.26 2.02
C PHE A 21 -3.06 5.06 2.46
N TYR A 22 -2.52 4.17 3.30
CA TYR A 22 -3.22 2.96 3.76
C TYR A 22 -4.39 3.29 4.69
N ALA A 23 -4.30 4.35 5.49
CA ALA A 23 -5.43 4.85 6.26
C ALA A 23 -6.56 5.30 5.32
N TYR A 24 -6.25 6.13 4.32
CA TYR A 24 -7.23 6.58 3.34
C TYR A 24 -7.92 5.41 2.62
N THR A 25 -7.15 4.44 2.11
CA THR A 25 -7.71 3.30 1.38
C THR A 25 -8.64 2.47 2.28
N ALA A 26 -8.25 2.21 3.53
CA ALA A 26 -9.07 1.51 4.51
C ALA A 26 -10.35 2.27 4.85
N PHE A 27 -10.22 3.55 5.23
CA PHE A 27 -11.36 4.40 5.59
C PHE A 27 -12.35 4.53 4.44
N SER A 28 -11.87 4.67 3.21
CA SER A 28 -12.75 4.77 2.05
C SER A 28 -13.58 3.51 1.80
N LYS A 29 -13.05 2.33 2.14
CA LYS A 29 -13.78 1.05 2.07
C LYS A 29 -14.77 0.91 3.21
N PHE A 30 -14.48 1.42 4.40
CA PHE A 30 -15.45 1.44 5.49
C PHE A 30 -16.58 2.43 5.22
N TRP A 31 -16.25 3.62 4.72
CA TRP A 31 -17.21 4.68 4.44
C TRP A 31 -18.28 4.26 3.44
N ASP A 32 -17.86 3.59 2.35
CA ASP A 32 -18.78 3.05 1.34
C ASP A 32 -18.55 1.54 1.17
N TYR A 33 -18.82 0.80 2.25
CA TYR A 33 -18.62 -0.64 2.29
C TYR A 33 -19.49 -1.38 1.26
N ARG A 34 -20.71 -0.88 0.99
CA ARG A 34 -21.59 -1.46 -0.03
C ARG A 34 -20.95 -1.38 -1.41
N LEU A 35 -20.43 -0.22 -1.79
CA LEU A 35 -19.76 -0.08 -3.06
C LEU A 35 -18.47 -0.90 -3.12
N PHE A 36 -17.68 -0.94 -2.05
CA PHE A 36 -16.52 -1.83 -1.96
C PHE A 36 -16.91 -3.29 -2.27
N LEU A 37 -17.98 -3.80 -1.66
CA LEU A 37 -18.46 -5.16 -1.90
C LEU A 37 -18.90 -5.40 -3.35
N VAL A 38 -19.56 -4.43 -3.98
CA VAL A 38 -19.96 -4.49 -5.39
C VAL A 38 -18.73 -4.53 -6.30
N LEU A 39 -17.79 -3.59 -6.13
CA LEU A 39 -16.55 -3.55 -6.92
C LEU A 39 -15.71 -4.81 -6.72
N ALA A 40 -15.63 -5.30 -5.49
CA ALA A 40 -14.92 -6.52 -5.14
C ALA A 40 -15.57 -7.79 -5.70
N ARG A 41 -16.83 -7.77 -6.14
CA ARG A 41 -17.46 -8.90 -6.86
C ARG A 41 -16.99 -9.00 -8.30
N PHE A 42 -16.67 -7.88 -8.93
CA PHE A 42 -16.19 -7.86 -10.31
C PHE A 42 -14.75 -8.29 -10.46
N GLN A 43 -13.93 -8.19 -9.40
CA GLN A 43 -12.52 -8.60 -9.45
C GLN A 43 -12.38 -10.14 -9.48
N PRO A 44 -11.76 -10.74 -10.50
CA PRO A 44 -11.34 -12.13 -10.46
C PRO A 44 -10.51 -12.45 -9.21
N GLY A 45 -10.80 -13.58 -8.56
CA GLY A 45 -10.18 -13.98 -7.28
C GLY A 45 -10.88 -13.39 -6.06
N VAL A 46 -10.95 -12.05 -5.94
CA VAL A 46 -11.62 -11.38 -4.80
C VAL A 46 -13.14 -11.59 -4.84
N GLY A 47 -13.71 -11.73 -6.04
CA GLY A 47 -15.13 -12.02 -6.24
C GLY A 47 -15.58 -13.35 -5.63
N ALA A 48 -14.68 -14.34 -5.60
CA ALA A 48 -14.93 -15.66 -5.03
C ALA A 48 -14.88 -15.69 -3.49
N ILE A 49 -14.34 -14.65 -2.85
CA ILE A 49 -14.27 -14.56 -1.39
C ILE A 49 -15.68 -14.27 -0.83
N PRO A 50 -16.13 -15.00 0.20
CA PRO A 50 -17.41 -14.73 0.86
C PRO A 50 -17.52 -13.28 1.34
N MET A 51 -18.69 -12.67 1.18
CA MET A 51 -18.92 -11.26 1.49
C MET A 51 -18.51 -10.88 2.92
N PHE A 52 -18.81 -11.73 3.91
CA PHE A 52 -18.46 -11.48 5.31
C PHE A 52 -16.95 -11.46 5.55
N LEU A 53 -16.17 -12.19 4.74
CA LEU A 53 -14.72 -12.27 4.85
C LEU A 53 -14.02 -11.11 4.13
N LYS A 54 -14.73 -10.34 3.30
CA LYS A 54 -14.16 -9.17 2.60
C LYS A 54 -13.81 -8.01 3.55
N ILE A 55 -14.29 -8.04 4.80
CA ILE A 55 -13.90 -7.08 5.85
C ILE A 55 -12.41 -7.19 6.21
N VAL A 56 -11.78 -8.33 5.93
CA VAL A 56 -10.34 -8.54 6.19
C VAL A 56 -9.48 -7.58 5.37
N PHE A 57 -9.92 -7.18 4.17
CA PHE A 57 -9.16 -6.24 3.32
C PHE A 57 -8.98 -4.86 3.98
N PRO A 58 -10.04 -4.12 4.35
CA PRO A 58 -9.88 -2.84 5.03
C PRO A 58 -9.25 -2.98 6.43
N LEU A 59 -9.47 -4.11 7.12
CA LEU A 59 -8.80 -4.38 8.40
C LEU A 59 -7.29 -4.58 8.25
N ALA A 60 -6.84 -5.26 7.20
CA ALA A 60 -5.41 -5.41 6.91
C ALA A 60 -4.78 -4.06 6.57
N GLU A 61 -5.45 -3.23 5.77
CA GLU A 61 -4.96 -1.91 5.40
C GLU A 61 -4.82 -0.96 6.60
N ILE A 62 -5.83 -0.90 7.48
CA ILE A 62 -5.73 -0.07 8.70
C ILE A 62 -4.67 -0.62 9.66
N SER A 63 -4.50 -1.95 9.74
CA SER A 63 -3.45 -2.57 10.53
C SER A 63 -2.06 -2.14 10.03
N LEU A 64 -1.82 -2.14 8.72
CA LEU A 64 -0.55 -1.66 8.16
C LEU A 64 -0.29 -0.19 8.50
N ALA A 65 -1.31 0.67 8.42
CA ALA A 65 -1.18 2.08 8.78
C ALA A 65 -0.82 2.26 10.26
N ILE A 66 -1.46 1.52 11.17
CA ILE A 66 -1.17 1.56 12.60
C ILE A 66 0.23 1.03 12.89
N LEU A 67 0.63 -0.10 12.29
CA LEU A 67 1.93 -0.71 12.54
C LEU A 67 3.11 0.17 12.09
N LEU A 68 2.92 1.06 11.09
CA LEU A 68 3.92 2.05 10.66
C LEU A 68 4.27 3.09 11.75
N LEU A 69 3.37 3.34 12.71
CA LEU A 69 3.63 4.26 13.83
C LEU A 69 4.75 3.74 14.75
N PHE A 70 4.94 2.42 14.81
CA PHE A 70 5.92 1.79 15.68
C PHE A 70 7.25 1.64 14.96
N SER A 71 8.26 2.41 15.39
CA SER A 71 9.59 2.47 14.75
C SER A 71 10.25 1.10 14.56
N HIS A 72 10.12 0.19 15.54
CA HIS A 72 10.66 -1.17 15.49
C HIS A 72 9.94 -2.09 14.49
N LEU A 73 8.69 -1.78 14.11
CA LEU A 73 7.89 -2.56 13.15
C LEU A 73 7.98 -2.01 11.73
N ARG A 74 8.55 -0.82 11.51
CA ARG A 74 8.59 -0.19 10.18
C ARG A 74 9.18 -1.11 9.10
N LYS A 75 10.31 -1.77 9.38
CA LYS A 75 10.96 -2.65 8.42
C LYS A 75 10.10 -3.85 8.01
N PRO A 76 9.58 -4.70 8.92
CA PRO A 76 8.68 -5.79 8.53
C PRO A 76 7.41 -5.27 7.86
N VAL A 77 6.85 -4.15 8.30
CA VAL A 77 5.66 -3.55 7.67
C VAL A 77 5.94 -3.12 6.23
N PHE A 78 7.07 -2.48 5.95
CA PHE A 78 7.46 -2.13 4.58
C PHE A 78 7.65 -3.36 3.68
N TYR A 79 8.12 -4.50 4.21
CA TYR A 79 8.12 -5.75 3.44
C TYR A 79 6.70 -6.20 3.07
N ILE A 80 5.75 -6.11 4.00
CA ILE A 80 4.35 -6.46 3.73
C ILE A 80 3.75 -5.50 2.69
N ILE A 81 4.03 -4.20 2.80
CA ILE A 81 3.60 -3.18 1.82
C ILE A 81 4.15 -3.51 0.43
N ILE A 82 5.45 -3.83 0.30
CA ILE A 82 6.07 -4.21 -0.97
C ILE A 82 5.39 -5.45 -1.56
N ILE A 83 5.13 -6.48 -0.75
CA ILE A 83 4.45 -7.69 -1.21
C ILE A 83 3.03 -7.36 -1.70
N SER A 84 2.28 -6.58 -0.91
CA SER A 84 0.93 -6.13 -1.26
C SER A 84 0.90 -5.34 -2.58
N LEU A 85 1.78 -4.36 -2.74
CA LEU A 85 1.92 -3.57 -3.96
C LEU A 85 2.34 -4.43 -5.15
N SER A 86 3.25 -5.39 -4.96
CA SER A 86 3.69 -6.29 -6.02
C SER A 86 2.55 -7.19 -6.49
N ILE A 87 1.74 -7.74 -5.58
CA ILE A 87 0.56 -8.54 -5.92
C ILE A 87 -0.43 -7.71 -6.75
N ILE A 88 -0.74 -6.49 -6.29
CA ILE A 88 -1.66 -5.60 -7.01
C ILE A 88 -1.11 -5.24 -8.39
N LEU A 89 0.19 -4.91 -8.47
CA LEU A 89 0.85 -4.54 -9.72
C LEU A 89 0.82 -5.69 -10.73
N CYS A 90 1.23 -6.90 -10.32
CA CYS A 90 1.22 -8.09 -11.16
C CYS A 90 -0.21 -8.44 -11.62
N TYR A 91 -1.18 -8.38 -10.71
CA TYR A 91 -2.59 -8.64 -11.03
C TYR A 91 -3.14 -7.66 -12.06
N ARG A 92 -2.89 -6.36 -11.89
CA ARG A 92 -3.35 -5.32 -12.82
C ARG A 92 -2.65 -5.43 -14.18
N LEU A 93 -1.36 -5.72 -14.18
CA LEU A 93 -0.62 -5.99 -15.42
C LEU A 93 -1.21 -7.19 -16.16
N PHE A 94 -1.51 -8.28 -15.46
CA PHE A 94 -2.14 -9.46 -16.04
C PHE A 94 -3.50 -9.14 -16.68
N LEU A 95 -4.36 -8.39 -15.99
CA LEU A 95 -5.66 -7.97 -16.54
C LEU A 95 -5.49 -7.06 -17.77
N LEU A 96 -4.53 -6.14 -17.74
CA LEU A 96 -4.25 -5.24 -18.85
C LEU A 96 -3.79 -6.01 -20.10
N VAL A 97 -2.90 -6.99 -19.93
CA VAL A 97 -2.43 -7.86 -21.02
C VAL A 97 -3.58 -8.70 -21.59
N LYS A 98 -4.57 -9.06 -20.78
CA LYS A 98 -5.78 -9.77 -21.21
C LYS A 98 -6.86 -8.86 -21.80
N GLY A 99 -6.67 -7.55 -21.83
CA GLY A 99 -7.66 -6.58 -22.30
C GLY A 99 -8.91 -6.51 -21.41
N VAL A 100 -8.81 -6.92 -20.15
CA VAL A 100 -9.94 -6.92 -19.21
C VAL A 100 -9.92 -5.63 -18.40
N HIS A 101 -10.94 -4.79 -18.59
CA HIS A 101 -11.08 -3.51 -17.90
C HIS A 101 -12.02 -3.65 -16.69
N LEU A 102 -11.47 -3.48 -15.49
CA LEU A 102 -12.17 -3.68 -14.24
C LEU A 102 -11.89 -2.52 -13.27
N PRO A 103 -12.90 -2.03 -12.52
CA PRO A 103 -12.69 -0.92 -11.59
C PRO A 103 -11.84 -1.35 -10.38
N CYS A 104 -10.79 -0.60 -10.05
CA CYS A 104 -9.94 -0.87 -8.87
C CYS A 104 -10.76 -0.73 -7.58
N VAL A 105 -10.58 -1.66 -6.65
CA VAL A 105 -11.20 -1.64 -5.30
C VAL A 105 -10.40 -0.75 -4.32
N CYS A 106 -9.37 -0.09 -4.84
CA CYS A 106 -8.27 0.54 -4.11
C CYS A 106 -8.68 1.86 -3.42
N GLY A 107 -9.79 2.46 -3.86
CA GLY A 107 -10.42 3.61 -3.23
C GLY A 107 -11.05 4.57 -4.25
N PRO A 108 -11.88 5.54 -3.80
CA PRO A 108 -12.52 6.54 -4.66
C PRO A 108 -11.55 7.45 -5.44
N LEU A 109 -10.41 7.82 -4.84
CA LEU A 109 -9.38 8.67 -5.49
C LEU A 109 -8.88 8.11 -6.83
N PHE A 110 -9.09 6.81 -7.06
CA PHE A 110 -8.60 6.07 -8.22
C PHE A 110 -9.66 5.98 -9.34
N ARG A 111 -10.92 6.34 -9.12
CA ARG A 111 -11.99 6.08 -10.11
C ARG A 111 -11.89 6.86 -11.43
N GLY A 112 -11.02 7.88 -11.51
CA GLY A 112 -10.82 8.70 -12.71
C GLY A 112 -9.52 8.44 -13.48
N LEU A 113 -8.65 7.54 -13.01
CA LEU A 113 -7.38 7.26 -13.69
C LEU A 113 -7.53 6.11 -14.69
N SER A 114 -6.78 6.18 -15.78
CA SER A 114 -6.69 5.06 -16.73
C SER A 114 -6.04 3.83 -16.07
N GLU A 115 -6.30 2.65 -16.63
CA GLU A 115 -5.70 1.40 -16.16
C GLU A 115 -4.16 1.46 -16.13
N PHE A 116 -3.56 2.12 -17.13
CA PHE A 116 -2.11 2.33 -17.20
C PHE A 116 -1.62 3.33 -16.15
N GLN A 117 -2.34 4.42 -15.91
CA GLN A 117 -2.00 5.40 -14.87
C GLN A 117 -2.02 4.77 -13.47
N HIS A 118 -2.98 3.88 -13.19
CA HIS A 118 -3.01 3.10 -11.95
C HIS A 118 -1.82 2.16 -11.79
N LEU A 119 -1.47 1.46 -12.87
CA LEU A 119 -0.33 0.56 -12.87
C LEU A 119 0.96 1.34 -12.56
N LEU A 120 1.14 2.48 -13.23
CA LEU A 120 2.27 3.38 -13.01
C LEU A 120 2.29 3.90 -11.56
N PHE A 121 1.14 4.32 -11.02
CA PHE A 121 1.04 4.78 -9.64
C PHE A 121 1.49 3.71 -8.64
N ASN A 122 1.00 2.48 -8.76
CA ASN A 122 1.43 1.37 -7.90
C ASN A 122 2.92 1.03 -8.07
N ALA A 123 3.47 1.16 -9.28
CA ALA A 123 4.90 0.97 -9.51
C ALA A 123 5.74 2.05 -8.81
N VAL A 124 5.31 3.31 -8.84
CA VAL A 124 5.96 4.40 -8.10
C VAL A 124 5.90 4.13 -6.59
N LEU A 125 4.75 3.74 -6.05
CA LEU A 125 4.63 3.34 -4.65
C LEU A 125 5.60 2.21 -4.29
N LEU A 126 5.72 1.19 -5.14
CA LEU A 126 6.63 0.08 -4.91
C LEU A 126 8.10 0.56 -4.80
N VAL A 127 8.53 1.45 -5.69
CA VAL A 127 9.88 2.05 -5.65
C VAL A 127 10.09 2.87 -4.38
N LEU A 128 9.10 3.67 -3.97
CA LEU A 128 9.17 4.46 -2.74
C LEU A 128 9.27 3.56 -1.48
N ALA A 129 8.53 2.45 -1.45
CA ALA A 129 8.60 1.48 -0.36
C ALA A 129 9.96 0.78 -0.29
N LEU A 130 10.56 0.44 -1.44
CA LEU A 130 11.93 -0.06 -1.51
C LEU A 130 12.94 0.97 -0.99
N GLY A 131 12.78 2.25 -1.36
CA GLY A 131 13.57 3.36 -0.84
C GLY A 131 13.52 3.47 0.69
N ALA A 132 12.33 3.33 1.29
CA ALA A 132 12.17 3.35 2.73
C ALA A 132 12.98 2.25 3.43
N ILE A 133 13.02 1.02 2.89
CA ILE A 133 13.82 -0.08 3.44
C ILE A 133 15.32 0.24 3.40
N LEU A 134 15.80 0.83 2.31
CA LEU A 134 17.21 1.22 2.17
C LEU A 134 17.59 2.31 3.19
N LEU A 135 16.69 3.27 3.44
CA LEU A 135 16.90 4.31 4.45
C LEU A 135 16.90 3.75 5.88
N ILE A 136 16.06 2.76 6.19
CA ILE A 136 16.05 2.07 7.50
C ILE A 136 17.38 1.34 7.75
N ARG A 137 17.96 0.69 6.74
CA ARG A 137 19.27 0.02 6.90
C ARG A 137 20.39 1.00 7.24
N SER A 138 20.26 2.25 6.80
CA SER A 138 21.25 3.31 7.00
C SER A 138 21.18 3.97 8.39
N SER A 139 20.05 3.86 9.10
CA SER A 139 19.87 4.41 10.45
C SER A 139 20.30 3.42 11.55
N VAL A 140 20.11 2.12 11.33
CA VAL A 140 20.49 1.06 12.29
C VAL A 140 22.00 0.95 12.50
N THR A 141 22.83 1.33 11.51
CA THR A 141 24.29 1.26 11.60
C THR A 141 24.94 2.39 12.41
N LYS A 142 24.16 3.35 12.95
CA LYS A 142 24.68 4.53 13.66
C LYS A 142 24.25 4.68 15.12
N SER A 143 23.64 3.65 15.73
CA SER A 143 23.46 3.67 17.19
C SER A 143 24.69 3.09 17.88
N PRO A 144 25.46 3.87 18.67
CA PRO A 144 26.36 3.27 19.63
C PRO A 144 25.48 2.47 20.59
N ARG A 145 25.75 1.18 20.73
CA ARG A 145 25.27 0.43 21.90
C ARG A 145 25.94 1.07 23.11
N ILE A 146 25.15 1.70 23.97
CA ILE A 146 25.54 2.00 25.35
C ILE A 146 25.56 0.67 26.10
#